data_AF-A0A2X0PYR2-F1
#
_entry.id   AF-A0A2X0PYR2-F1
#
_cell.length_a   1.000
_cell.length_b   1.000
_cell.length_c   1.000
_cell.angle_alpha   90.00
_cell.angle_beta   90.00
_cell.angle_gamma   90.00
#
_symmetry.space_group_name_H-M   'P 1'
#
loop_
_entity.id
_entity.type
_entity.pdbx_description
1 polymer ?
#
loop_
_entity_poly.entity_id
_entity_poly.type
_entity_poly.pdbx_seq_one_letter_code
_entity_poly.pdbx_strand_id
1 'polypeptide(L)'
;MQFSVKDDIDEVKEKYNNAISKNSSLKSRLKQKQKQEIKEIESENNKSLEGLDSINLLGEYGKKIFPNTIVLASNRYIAYAKTKDFRMNTTQLNSIANSPRKMHVLGIVENKLETNPMDTEINDISDISKLGSSFTTALLFNFAIAKVGMLVLKPLVIYYEI
;
A
#
# COMPACT_ATOMS: atom_id res chain seq x y z
N MET A 1 3.05 -26.73 -52.72
CA MET A 1 3.15 -25.27 -52.60
C MET A 1 2.78 -24.89 -51.17
N GLN A 2 3.76 -24.76 -50.29
CA GLN A 2 3.56 -24.18 -48.96
C GLN A 2 4.20 -22.81 -49.02
N PHE A 3 3.40 -21.76 -49.24
CA PHE A 3 3.84 -20.40 -48.99
C PHE A 3 3.93 -20.26 -47.47
N SER A 4 5.16 -20.09 -46.99
CA SER A 4 5.51 -20.12 -45.59
C SER A 4 5.14 -18.77 -44.99
N VAL A 5 4.29 -18.77 -43.95
CA VAL A 5 3.84 -17.59 -43.20
C VAL A 5 4.99 -16.65 -42.80
N LYS A 6 6.24 -17.13 -42.73
CA LYS A 6 7.44 -16.31 -42.51
C LYS A 6 7.75 -15.37 -43.68
N ASP A 7 7.57 -15.81 -44.92
CA ASP A 7 7.88 -15.02 -46.10
C ASP A 7 6.93 -13.82 -46.22
N ASP A 8 5.65 -14.03 -45.88
CA ASP A 8 4.64 -12.97 -45.83
C ASP A 8 4.91 -11.95 -44.71
N ILE A 9 5.37 -12.41 -43.53
CA ILE A 9 5.71 -11.53 -42.40
C ILE A 9 6.94 -10.67 -42.72
N ASP A 10 7.94 -11.26 -43.38
CA ASP A 10 9.18 -10.57 -43.71
C ASP A 10 8.97 -9.56 -44.85
N GLU A 11 8.13 -9.87 -45.85
CA GLU A 11 7.74 -8.90 -46.88
C GLU A 11 6.97 -7.70 -46.28
N VAL A 12 6.06 -7.96 -45.34
CA VAL A 12 5.31 -6.90 -44.63
C VAL A 12 6.24 -6.03 -43.79
N LYS A 13 7.22 -6.62 -43.08
CA LYS A 13 8.24 -5.87 -42.33
C LYS A 13 9.10 -5.02 -43.26
N GLU A 14 9.47 -5.53 -44.42
CA GLU A 14 10.31 -4.82 -45.37
C GLU A 14 9.57 -3.63 -46.01
N LYS A 15 8.31 -3.82 -46.41
CA LYS A 15 7.41 -2.73 -46.85
C LYS A 15 7.21 -1.68 -45.77
N TYR A 16 6.98 -2.09 -44.53
CA TYR A 16 6.81 -1.18 -43.39
C TYR A 16 8.07 -0.36 -43.11
N ASN A 17 9.24 -0.99 -43.10
CA ASN A 17 10.53 -0.33 -42.90
C ASN A 17 10.85 0.65 -44.03
N ASN A 18 10.52 0.31 -45.28
CA ASN A 18 10.68 1.18 -46.43
C ASN A 18 9.71 2.38 -46.42
N ALA A 19 8.51 2.23 -45.87
CA ALA A 19 7.56 3.33 -45.70
C ALA A 19 8.03 4.34 -44.63
N ILE A 20 8.63 3.84 -43.54
CA ILE A 20 9.16 4.66 -42.44
C ILE A 20 10.49 5.33 -42.81
N SER A 21 11.35 4.66 -43.60
CA SER A 21 12.63 5.24 -44.04
C SER A 21 12.46 6.44 -44.96
N LYS A 22 11.41 6.44 -45.79
CA LYS A 22 11.08 7.52 -46.73
C LYS A 22 10.47 8.76 -46.05
N ASN A 23 10.12 8.68 -44.77
CA ASN A 23 9.44 9.77 -44.07
C ASN A 23 10.06 9.97 -42.67
N SER A 24 11.17 10.73 -42.63
CA SER A 24 11.97 10.97 -41.42
C SER A 24 11.15 11.54 -40.25
N SER A 25 10.09 12.30 -40.57
CA SER A 25 9.13 12.86 -39.62
C SER A 25 8.26 11.81 -38.92
N LEU A 26 7.92 10.71 -39.62
CA LEU A 26 7.15 9.59 -39.03
C LEU A 26 8.04 8.73 -38.14
N LYS A 27 9.30 8.52 -38.53
CA LYS A 27 10.29 7.78 -37.73
C LYS A 27 10.59 8.46 -36.38
N SER A 28 10.71 9.79 -36.37
CA SER A 28 10.93 10.54 -35.14
C SER A 28 9.69 10.51 -34.23
N ARG A 29 8.49 10.71 -34.79
CA ARG A 29 7.22 10.63 -34.04
C ARG A 29 6.99 9.25 -33.42
N LEU A 30 7.28 8.17 -34.15
CA LEU A 30 7.17 6.81 -33.63
C LEU A 30 8.15 6.54 -32.49
N LYS A 31 9.43 6.94 -32.64
CA LYS A 31 10.42 6.82 -31.57
C LYS A 31 10.04 7.63 -30.33
N GLN A 32 9.47 8.82 -30.53
CA GLN A 32 9.05 9.69 -29.44
C GLN A 32 7.85 9.08 -28.69
N LYS A 33 6.88 8.54 -29.42
CA LYS A 33 5.73 7.83 -28.86
C LYS A 33 6.15 6.56 -28.08
N GLN A 34 7.04 5.75 -28.65
CA GLN A 34 7.60 4.57 -27.97
C GLN A 34 8.36 4.95 -26.69
N LYS A 35 9.17 6.02 -26.73
CA LYS A 35 9.90 6.50 -25.54
C LYS A 35 8.96 7.04 -24.45
N GLN A 36 7.80 7.56 -24.85
CA GLN A 36 6.78 8.05 -23.94
C GLN A 36 5.99 6.89 -23.30
N GLU A 37 5.60 5.89 -24.09
CA GLU A 37 4.98 4.65 -23.60
C GLU A 37 5.92 3.89 -22.65
N ILE A 38 7.21 3.77 -22.98
CA ILE A 38 8.20 3.14 -22.08
C ILE A 38 8.32 3.91 -20.76
N LYS A 39 8.36 5.24 -20.80
CA LYS A 39 8.40 6.07 -19.58
C LYS A 39 7.15 5.92 -18.72
N GLU A 40 5.97 5.82 -19.34
CA GLU A 40 4.72 5.61 -18.63
C GLU A 40 4.72 4.25 -17.92
N ILE A 41 5.10 3.18 -18.63
CA ILE A 41 5.23 1.83 -18.08
C ILE A 41 6.29 1.77 -16.95
N GLU A 42 7.45 2.40 -17.13
CA GLU A 42 8.48 2.52 -16.10
C GLU A 42 7.94 3.26 -14.87
N SER A 43 7.17 4.33 -15.05
CA SER A 43 6.56 5.07 -13.94
C SER A 43 5.50 4.26 -13.19
N GLU A 44 4.69 3.48 -13.88
CA GLU A 44 3.67 2.62 -13.28
C GLU A 44 4.28 1.44 -12.53
N ASN A 45 5.33 0.83 -13.10
CA ASN A 45 6.07 -0.24 -12.44
C ASN A 45 6.79 0.27 -11.20
N ASN A 46 7.44 1.44 -11.26
CA ASN A 46 8.10 2.02 -10.09
C ASN A 46 7.10 2.33 -8.98
N LYS A 47 5.94 2.93 -9.30
CA LYS A 47 4.86 3.15 -8.32
C LYS A 47 4.34 1.85 -7.71
N SER A 48 4.23 0.79 -8.51
CA SER A 48 3.77 -0.52 -8.05
C SER A 48 4.79 -1.19 -7.12
N LEU A 49 6.08 -1.07 -7.42
CA LEU A 49 7.17 -1.55 -6.58
C LEU A 49 7.26 -0.78 -5.26
N GLU A 50 7.13 0.55 -5.30
CA GLU A 50 7.05 1.40 -4.11
C GLU A 50 5.89 1.00 -3.17
N GLY A 51 4.75 0.58 -3.73
CA GLY A 51 3.62 0.06 -2.97
C GLY A 51 3.93 -1.25 -2.24
N LEU A 52 4.64 -2.17 -2.89
CA LEU A 52 5.05 -3.44 -2.27
C LEU A 52 6.10 -3.22 -1.16
N ASP A 53 7.05 -2.33 -1.38
CA ASP A 53 8.05 -1.96 -0.38
C ASP A 53 7.39 -1.32 0.85
N SER A 54 6.37 -0.49 0.64
CA SER A 54 5.59 0.13 1.72
C SER A 54 4.81 -0.92 2.54
N ILE A 55 4.25 -1.95 1.90
CA ILE A 55 3.58 -3.06 2.59
C ILE A 55 4.58 -3.91 3.37
N ASN A 56 5.75 -4.19 2.80
CA ASN A 56 6.78 -4.96 3.47
C ASN A 56 7.31 -4.19 4.70
N LEU A 57 7.51 -2.87 4.55
CA LEU A 57 7.86 -1.97 5.65
C LEU A 57 6.81 -2.03 6.77
N LEU A 58 5.51 -1.92 6.44
CA LEU A 58 4.44 -2.08 7.43
C LEU A 58 4.51 -3.44 8.14
N GLY A 59 4.75 -4.51 7.38
CA GLY A 59 4.83 -5.87 7.93
C GLY A 59 5.99 -6.04 8.90
N GLU A 60 7.19 -5.58 8.54
CA GLU A 60 8.39 -5.70 9.37
C GLU A 60 8.34 -4.79 10.61
N TYR A 61 7.98 -3.53 10.42
CA TYR A 61 7.91 -2.57 11.51
C TYR A 61 6.70 -2.82 12.41
N GLY A 62 5.55 -3.17 11.85
CA GLY A 62 4.35 -3.53 12.60
C GLY A 62 4.61 -4.68 13.57
N LYS A 63 5.32 -5.74 13.12
CA LYS A 63 5.72 -6.86 13.99
C LYS A 63 6.64 -6.45 15.14
N LYS A 64 7.51 -5.47 14.94
CA LYS A 64 8.44 -4.97 15.97
C LYS A 64 7.74 -4.05 16.97
N ILE A 65 6.87 -3.16 16.50
CA ILE A 65 6.18 -2.15 17.32
C ILE A 65 5.01 -2.76 18.10
N PHE A 66 4.28 -3.69 17.49
CA PHE A 66 3.11 -4.33 18.07
C PHE A 66 3.32 -5.84 18.29
N PRO A 67 4.31 -6.25 19.10
CA PRO A 67 4.55 -7.66 19.34
C PRO A 67 3.36 -8.27 20.07
N ASN A 68 2.87 -9.42 19.58
CA ASN A 68 1.74 -10.15 20.17
C ASN A 68 0.50 -9.27 20.42
N THR A 69 0.29 -8.27 19.57
CA THR A 69 -0.79 -7.29 19.68
C THR A 69 -1.53 -7.21 18.35
N ILE A 70 -2.86 -7.22 18.41
CA ILE A 70 -3.75 -6.95 17.29
C ILE A 70 -4.20 -5.50 17.40
N VAL A 71 -3.98 -4.75 16.33
CA VAL A 71 -4.53 -3.40 16.17
C VAL A 71 -5.90 -3.51 15.53
N LEU A 72 -6.93 -3.07 16.24
CA LEU A 72 -8.30 -3.03 15.75
C LEU A 72 -8.69 -1.58 15.50
N ALA A 73 -9.04 -1.26 14.25
CA ALA A 73 -9.42 0.09 13.85
C ALA A 73 -10.87 0.12 13.35
N SER A 74 -11.59 1.16 13.75
CA SER A 74 -12.88 1.54 13.16
C SER A 74 -12.79 2.98 12.65
N ASN A 75 -13.89 3.57 12.20
CA ASN A 75 -13.91 5.00 11.86
C ASN A 75 -13.81 5.93 13.08
N ARG A 76 -13.98 5.42 14.30
CA ARG A 76 -14.08 6.25 15.52
C ARG A 76 -13.01 5.95 16.57
N TYR A 77 -12.39 4.78 16.51
CA TYR A 77 -11.43 4.36 17.53
C TYR A 77 -10.37 3.40 16.99
N ILE A 78 -9.26 3.33 17.71
CA ILE A 78 -8.22 2.30 17.62
C ILE A 78 -8.17 1.59 18.97
N ALA A 79 -8.13 0.26 18.96
CA ALA A 79 -7.95 -0.55 20.14
C ALA A 79 -6.74 -1.48 19.97
N TYR A 80 -5.94 -1.61 21.03
CA TYR A 80 -4.81 -2.53 21.08
C TYR A 80 -5.16 -3.72 21.98
N ALA A 81 -5.21 -4.91 21.41
CA ALA A 81 -5.57 -6.13 22.13
C ALA A 81 -4.46 -7.17 22.03
N LYS A 82 -4.08 -7.81 23.13
CA LYS A 82 -3.04 -8.85 23.07
C LYS A 82 -3.60 -10.06 22.32
N THR A 83 -2.83 -10.63 21.41
CA THR A 83 -3.25 -11.80 20.61
C THR A 83 -3.67 -12.97 21.50
N LYS A 84 -3.02 -13.15 22.66
CA LYS A 84 -3.34 -14.21 23.64
C LYS A 84 -4.72 -14.07 24.29
N ASP A 85 -5.33 -12.89 24.25
CA ASP A 85 -6.64 -12.64 24.86
C ASP A 85 -7.78 -13.03 23.89
N PHE A 86 -7.45 -13.28 22.61
CA PHE A 86 -8.39 -13.85 21.66
C PHE A 86 -8.49 -15.37 21.83
N ARG A 87 -9.72 -15.88 21.79
CA ARG A 87 -10.00 -17.33 21.81
C ARG A 87 -9.77 -18.01 20.44
N MET A 88 -9.03 -17.35 19.56
CA MET A 88 -8.74 -17.78 18.20
C MET A 88 -7.23 -17.82 18.03
N ASN A 89 -6.74 -18.84 17.30
CA ASN A 89 -5.34 -18.88 16.91
C ASN A 89 -5.05 -17.84 15.80
N THR A 90 -3.77 -17.60 15.51
CA THR A 90 -3.34 -16.62 14.51
C THR A 90 -3.94 -16.89 13.13
N THR A 91 -4.04 -18.15 12.70
CA THR A 91 -4.62 -18.50 11.39
C THR A 91 -6.10 -18.14 11.32
N GLN A 92 -6.86 -18.39 12.39
CA GLN A 92 -8.27 -18.03 12.49
C GLN A 92 -8.47 -16.52 12.55
N LEU A 93 -7.60 -15.79 13.25
CA LEU A 93 -7.64 -14.32 13.29
C LEU A 93 -7.34 -13.71 11.91
N ASN A 94 -6.35 -14.24 11.21
CA ASN A 94 -5.99 -13.77 9.87
C ASN A 94 -7.10 -14.04 8.85
N SER A 95 -7.80 -15.17 8.95
CA SER A 95 -8.90 -15.49 8.02
C SER A 95 -10.10 -14.57 8.17
N ILE A 96 -10.30 -13.96 9.35
CA ILE A 96 -11.39 -13.01 9.59
C ILE A 96 -11.00 -11.54 9.40
N ALA A 97 -9.70 -11.21 9.27
CA ALA A 97 -9.23 -9.84 9.15
C ALA A 97 -9.79 -9.09 7.93
N ASN A 98 -10.04 -9.80 6.83
CA ASN A 98 -10.60 -9.25 5.59
C ASN A 98 -12.12 -9.44 5.46
N SER A 99 -12.80 -9.87 6.54
CA SER A 99 -14.24 -10.07 6.57
C SER A 99 -14.90 -8.83 7.20
N PRO A 100 -15.68 -8.03 6.45
CA PRO A 100 -16.40 -6.90 7.04
C PRO A 100 -17.42 -7.44 8.06
N ARG A 101 -17.20 -7.13 9.33
CA ARG A 101 -18.01 -7.59 10.46
C ARG A 101 -18.35 -6.42 11.38
N LYS A 102 -19.53 -6.48 11.99
CA LYS A 102 -19.88 -5.56 13.07
C LYS A 102 -19.20 -6.01 14.36
N MET A 103 -18.33 -5.16 14.87
CA MET A 103 -17.55 -5.39 16.08
C MET A 103 -18.02 -4.44 17.17
N HIS A 104 -18.22 -4.99 18.36
CA HIS A 104 -18.56 -4.25 19.57
C HIS A 104 -17.38 -4.29 20.53
N VAL A 105 -17.01 -3.12 21.06
CA VAL A 105 -15.88 -2.96 21.98
C VAL A 105 -16.35 -2.20 23.21
N LEU A 106 -16.15 -2.81 24.38
CA LEU A 106 -16.22 -2.13 25.66
C LEU A 106 -14.79 -1.94 26.16
N GLY A 107 -14.41 -0.71 26.49
CA GLY A 107 -13.04 -0.38 26.87
C GLY A 107 -12.92 0.94 27.60
N ILE A 108 -11.72 1.20 28.09
CA ILE A 108 -11.34 2.47 28.72
C ILE A 108 -10.73 3.36 27.64
N VAL A 109 -11.17 4.61 27.55
CA VAL A 109 -10.55 5.61 26.69
C VAL A 109 -9.23 6.04 27.34
N GLU A 110 -8.11 5.73 26.70
CA GLU A 110 -6.79 6.15 27.18
C GLU A 110 -6.39 7.52 26.63
N ASN A 111 -6.76 7.80 25.38
CA ASN A 111 -6.43 9.05 24.72
C ASN A 111 -7.40 9.37 23.57
N LYS A 112 -7.33 10.59 23.05
CA LYS A 112 -7.93 11.02 21.79
C LYS A 112 -6.83 11.55 20.88
N LEU A 113 -6.82 11.16 19.62
CA LEU A 113 -5.85 11.65 18.64
C LEU A 113 -6.22 13.07 18.21
N GLU A 114 -5.59 14.09 18.80
CA GLU A 114 -5.94 15.49 18.53
C GLU A 114 -5.18 16.09 17.35
N THR A 115 -3.98 15.57 17.06
CA THR A 115 -3.10 16.05 15.99
C THR A 115 -2.65 14.92 15.11
N ASN A 116 -2.38 15.23 13.84
CA ASN A 116 -1.69 14.32 12.96
C ASN A 116 -0.18 14.54 13.10
N PRO A 117 0.59 13.58 13.64
CA PRO A 117 2.05 13.70 13.76
C PRO A 117 2.77 13.70 12.40
N MET A 118 2.07 13.47 11.28
CA MET A 118 2.60 13.67 9.94
C MET A 118 2.48 15.12 9.44
N ASP A 119 1.71 15.99 10.13
CA ASP A 119 1.59 17.42 9.75
C ASP A 119 2.84 18.22 10.15
N THR A 120 3.66 17.70 11.08
CA THR A 120 5.04 18.18 11.21
C THR A 120 5.77 17.84 9.92
N GLU A 121 6.32 18.84 9.22
CA GLU A 121 7.08 18.64 7.98
C GLU A 121 8.24 17.64 8.21
N ILE A 122 8.00 16.37 7.91
CA ILE A 122 9.03 15.33 7.86
C ILE A 122 9.59 15.38 6.45
N ASN A 123 10.58 16.24 6.24
CA ASN A 123 11.18 16.45 4.93
C ASN A 123 12.31 15.43 4.66
N ASP A 124 12.81 14.75 5.70
CA ASP A 124 13.91 13.79 5.57
C ASP A 124 13.81 12.63 6.59
N ILE A 125 14.47 11.49 6.32
CA ILE A 125 14.50 10.31 7.21
C ILE A 125 15.10 10.66 8.58
N SER A 126 15.98 11.66 8.64
CA SER A 126 16.53 12.18 9.88
C SER A 126 15.47 12.82 10.80
N ASP A 127 14.37 13.31 10.23
CA ASP A 127 13.24 13.88 10.96
C ASP A 127 12.34 12.81 11.62
N ILE A 128 12.48 11.54 11.24
CA ILE A 128 11.80 10.42 11.92
C ILE A 128 12.19 10.37 13.41
N SER A 129 13.44 10.74 13.73
CA SER A 129 13.88 10.86 15.13
C SER A 129 13.07 11.89 15.94
N LYS A 130 12.54 12.94 15.28
CA LYS A 130 11.70 13.97 15.90
C LYS A 130 10.32 13.44 16.29
N LEU A 131 9.87 12.35 15.67
CA LEU A 131 8.62 11.69 16.06
C LEU A 131 8.71 11.07 17.47
N GLY A 132 9.90 10.65 17.92
CA GLY A 132 10.10 10.10 19.25
C GLY A 132 9.05 9.03 19.62
N SER A 133 8.34 9.25 20.73
CA SER A 133 7.24 8.38 21.19
C SER A 133 6.01 8.36 20.28
N SER A 134 5.84 9.36 19.42
CA SER A 134 4.72 9.48 18.47
C SER A 134 4.95 8.68 17.18
N PHE A 135 6.12 8.07 16.99
CA PHE A 135 6.45 7.29 15.79
C PHE A 135 5.40 6.21 15.48
N THR A 136 4.93 5.51 16.51
CA THR A 136 3.89 4.48 16.38
C THR A 136 2.59 5.07 15.83
N THR A 137 2.16 6.20 16.37
CA THR A 137 0.96 6.92 15.90
C THR A 137 1.17 7.41 14.47
N ALA A 138 2.33 7.99 14.18
CA ALA A 138 2.73 8.43 12.84
C ALA A 138 2.60 7.32 11.80
N LEU A 139 3.12 6.13 12.10
CA LEU A 139 3.01 4.98 11.22
C LEU A 139 1.54 4.62 10.96
N LEU A 140 0.69 4.63 11.98
CA LEU A 140 -0.76 4.38 11.81
C LEU A 140 -1.44 5.46 10.95
N PHE A 141 -1.03 6.72 11.02
CA PHE A 141 -1.52 7.80 10.15
C PHE A 141 -1.05 7.62 8.70
N ASN A 142 0.22 7.26 8.48
CA ASN A 142 0.79 7.05 7.14
C ASN A 142 0.06 5.93 6.37
N PHE A 143 -0.35 4.87 7.08
CA PHE A 143 -1.12 3.76 6.49
C PHE A 143 -2.64 3.98 6.53
N ALA A 144 -3.11 5.20 6.84
CA ALA A 144 -4.51 5.56 6.94
C ALA A 144 -5.36 4.70 7.91
N ILE A 145 -4.69 4.08 8.90
CA ILE A 145 -5.33 3.32 9.99
C ILE A 145 -5.84 4.28 11.07
N ALA A 146 -5.09 5.36 11.33
CA ALA A 146 -5.42 6.40 12.29
C ALA A 146 -5.86 7.71 11.61
N LYS A 147 -6.73 8.45 12.29
CA LYS A 147 -7.24 9.77 11.89
C LYS A 147 -7.41 10.66 13.11
N VAL A 148 -7.33 11.97 12.91
CA VAL A 148 -7.63 12.97 13.94
C VAL A 148 -9.08 12.79 14.42
N GLY A 149 -9.28 12.88 15.72
CA GLY A 149 -10.56 12.70 16.40
C GLY A 149 -10.85 11.28 16.85
N MET A 150 -10.05 10.29 16.44
CA MET A 150 -10.23 8.90 16.89
C MET A 150 -9.85 8.72 18.36
N LEU A 151 -10.60 7.85 19.05
CA LEU A 151 -10.31 7.46 20.42
C LEU A 151 -9.32 6.29 20.45
N VAL A 152 -8.34 6.35 21.35
CA VAL A 152 -7.46 5.23 21.65
C VAL A 152 -8.07 4.49 22.84
N LEU A 153 -8.43 3.23 22.62
CA LEU A 153 -9.11 2.39 23.60
C LEU A 153 -8.17 1.30 24.11
N LYS A 154 -8.21 1.11 25.42
CA LYS A 154 -7.80 -0.15 26.06
C LYS A 154 -9.03 -1.05 26.17
N PRO A 155 -9.18 -2.07 25.31
CA PRO A 155 -10.35 -2.92 25.30
C PRO A 155 -10.40 -3.79 26.57
N LEU A 156 -11.60 -3.92 27.14
CA LEU A 156 -11.93 -4.88 28.20
C LEU A 156 -12.64 -6.10 27.61
N VAL A 157 -13.53 -5.87 26.65
CA VAL A 157 -14.30 -6.91 25.96
C VAL A 157 -14.45 -6.54 24.49
N ILE A 158 -14.27 -7.54 23.62
CA ILE A 158 -14.47 -7.43 22.18
C ILE A 158 -15.32 -8.62 21.73
N TYR A 159 -16.39 -8.35 20.99
CA TYR A 159 -17.21 -9.39 20.38
C TYR A 159 -17.71 -8.94 19.01
N TYR A 160 -18.08 -9.90 18.17
CA TYR A 160 -18.62 -9.66 16.85
C TYR A 160 -20.10 -10.07 16.83
N GLU A 161 -20.92 -9.36 16.04
CA GLU A 161 -22.26 -9.87 15.72
C GLU A 161 -22.13 -11.19 14.93
N ILE A 162 -23.03 -12.12 15.25
CA ILE A 162 -23.16 -13.43 14.59
C ILE A 162 -24.02 -13.25 13.33
#